data_AF-A0A3P3WCH0-F1
#
_entry.id   AF-A0A3P3WCH0-F1
#
_cell.length_a   1.000
_cell.length_b   1.000
_cell.length_c   1.000
_cell.angle_alpha   90.00
_cell.angle_beta   90.00
_cell.angle_gamma   90.00
#
_symmetry.space_group_name_H-M   'P 1'
#
loop_
_entity.id
_entity.type
_entity.pdbx_description
1 polymer ?
#
loop_
_entity_poly.entity_id
_entity_poly.type
_entity_poly.pdbx_seq_one_letter_code
_entity_poly.pdbx_strand_id
1 'polypeptide(L)'
;MNKILQTAIAIALSFFPILTAAQAPPLGTVADFVLFSTDGAVTNTGLSQLTGNVGTNNGPITNFGNVDGLMQGATSTTAAAVADLTIAYNFLDAAIPTYFPAPLLGNGAVWTPGIYSVAQTATLDNTLTLDAQGNGNAIFIIQIEGAFSSTSGSQIILANGAQACNVFWK
;
A
#
# COMPACT_ATOMS: atom_id res chain seq x y z
N MET A 1 3.03 37.19 34.21
CA MET A 1 1.95 36.54 33.44
C MET A 1 2.45 35.48 32.46
N ASN A 2 3.60 35.65 31.80
CA ASN A 2 4.09 34.67 30.78
C ASN A 2 4.52 33.29 31.28
N LYS A 3 5.10 33.17 32.50
CA LYS A 3 5.62 31.87 32.96
C LYS A 3 4.52 30.84 33.26
N ILE A 4 3.40 31.28 33.86
CA ILE A 4 2.26 30.40 34.18
C ILE A 4 1.54 29.95 32.90
N LEU A 5 1.44 30.84 31.90
CA LEU A 5 0.87 30.50 30.60
C LEU A 5 1.76 29.49 29.84
N GLN A 6 3.07 29.65 29.90
CA GLN A 6 4.01 28.71 29.27
C GLN A 6 4.03 27.33 29.94
N THR A 7 3.96 27.25 31.28
CA THR A 7 3.84 25.95 31.96
C THR A 7 2.49 25.29 31.73
N ALA A 8 1.40 26.04 31.66
CA ALA A 8 0.08 25.50 31.34
C ALA A 8 0.03 24.92 29.91
N ILE A 9 0.66 25.58 28.93
CA ILE A 9 0.76 25.08 27.55
C ILE A 9 1.62 23.81 27.47
N ALA A 10 2.77 23.77 28.17
CA ALA A 10 3.64 22.59 28.17
C ALA A 10 2.97 21.36 28.79
N ILE A 11 2.22 21.54 29.89
CA ILE A 11 1.44 20.47 30.51
C ILE A 11 0.32 20.02 29.56
N ALA A 12 -0.41 20.95 28.93
CA ALA A 12 -1.46 20.61 27.98
C ALA A 12 -0.94 19.80 26.77
N LEU A 13 0.24 20.15 26.21
CA LEU A 13 0.86 19.36 25.14
C LEU A 13 1.28 17.96 25.57
N SER A 14 1.68 17.76 26.83
CA SER A 14 2.07 16.43 27.35
C SER A 14 0.89 15.47 27.57
N PHE A 15 -0.35 15.98 27.55
CA PHE A 15 -1.57 15.18 27.64
C PHE A 15 -2.23 14.92 26.27
N PHE A 16 -1.69 15.46 25.17
CA PHE A 16 -2.16 15.11 23.83
C PHE A 16 -1.60 13.74 23.42
N PRO A 17 -2.43 12.71 23.20
CA PRO A 17 -1.95 11.48 22.59
C PRO A 17 -1.42 11.83 21.19
N ILE A 18 -0.17 11.46 20.90
CA ILE A 18 0.38 11.52 19.55
C ILE A 18 -0.33 10.42 18.75
N LEU A 19 -1.41 10.78 18.06
CA LEU A 19 -2.03 9.92 17.06
C LEU A 19 -1.12 9.92 15.83
N THR A 20 -0.30 8.88 15.68
CA THR A 20 0.44 8.62 14.44
C THR A 20 -0.53 8.08 13.40
N ALA A 21 -1.07 8.95 12.55
CA ALA A 21 -1.85 8.54 11.39
C ALA A 21 -0.92 7.92 10.33
N ALA A 22 -1.43 6.90 9.62
CA ALA A 22 -0.73 6.35 8.47
C ALA A 22 -0.52 7.45 7.40
N GLN A 23 0.63 7.42 6.74
CA GLN A 23 1.00 8.36 5.68
C GLN A 23 1.23 7.59 4.39
N ALA A 24 0.86 8.17 3.24
CA ALA A 24 1.11 7.53 1.95
C ALA A 24 2.62 7.58 1.63
N PRO A 25 3.22 6.49 1.11
CA PRO A 25 4.60 6.49 0.65
C PRO A 25 4.77 7.37 -0.60
N PRO A 26 5.95 7.97 -0.79
CA PRO A 26 6.27 8.64 -2.05
C PRO A 26 6.52 7.59 -3.13
N LEU A 27 5.57 7.41 -4.04
CA LEU A 27 5.67 6.43 -5.13
C LEU A 27 6.53 6.90 -6.33
N GLY A 28 6.77 8.20 -6.47
CA GLY A 28 7.58 8.74 -7.57
C GLY A 28 7.15 8.20 -8.94
N THR A 29 8.14 7.81 -9.75
CA THR A 29 7.94 7.26 -11.10
C THR A 29 7.30 5.88 -11.13
N VAL A 30 7.32 5.10 -10.03
CA VAL A 30 6.63 3.79 -10.02
C VAL A 30 5.10 3.96 -10.01
N ALA A 31 4.58 5.14 -9.65
CA ALA A 31 3.14 5.45 -9.71
C ALA A 31 2.54 5.38 -11.14
N ASP A 32 3.36 5.53 -12.18
CA ASP A 32 2.91 5.46 -13.58
C ASP A 32 2.75 4.01 -14.08
N PHE A 33 3.15 3.01 -13.27
CA PHE A 33 3.11 1.61 -13.63
C PHE A 33 1.92 0.89 -12.99
N VAL A 34 1.20 0.11 -13.81
CA VAL A 34 0.20 -0.85 -13.33
C VAL A 34 0.83 -2.20 -12.98
N LEU A 35 1.93 -2.55 -13.66
CA LEU A 35 2.75 -3.72 -13.36
C LEU A 35 4.22 -3.34 -13.52
N PHE A 36 5.01 -3.55 -12.46
CA PHE A 36 6.44 -3.29 -12.49
C PHE A 36 7.21 -4.34 -11.72
N SER A 37 8.37 -4.73 -12.24
CA SER A 37 9.37 -5.51 -11.50
C SER A 37 10.73 -4.84 -11.57
N THR A 38 11.39 -4.70 -10.42
CA THR A 38 12.79 -4.27 -10.39
C THR A 38 13.70 -5.30 -11.06
N ASP A 39 13.46 -6.58 -10.81
CA ASP A 39 14.25 -7.69 -11.32
C ASP A 39 13.37 -8.93 -11.47
N GLY A 40 13.06 -9.28 -12.71
CA GLY A 40 12.25 -10.45 -13.05
C GLY A 40 11.52 -10.32 -14.38
N ALA A 41 11.17 -11.48 -14.94
CA ALA A 41 10.31 -11.56 -16.11
C ALA A 41 8.89 -11.07 -15.75
N VAL A 42 8.28 -10.33 -16.67
CA VAL A 42 6.88 -9.90 -16.57
C VAL A 42 6.12 -10.56 -17.73
N THR A 43 5.23 -11.48 -17.41
CA THR A 43 4.57 -12.34 -18.40
C THR A 43 3.06 -12.36 -18.17
N ASN A 44 2.30 -12.22 -19.25
CA ASN A 44 0.85 -12.35 -19.23
C ASN A 44 0.39 -13.69 -19.84
N THR A 45 -0.79 -14.17 -19.46
CA THR A 45 -1.45 -15.31 -20.11
C THR A 45 -2.93 -15.00 -20.31
N GLY A 46 -3.45 -15.29 -21.51
CA GLY A 46 -4.82 -14.94 -21.86
C GLY A 46 -5.00 -13.44 -22.12
N LEU A 47 -6.26 -13.01 -22.15
CA LEU A 47 -6.63 -11.62 -22.40
C LEU A 47 -6.67 -10.84 -21.08
N SER A 48 -5.89 -9.76 -21.00
CA SER A 48 -5.83 -8.83 -19.87
C SER A 48 -6.11 -7.41 -20.34
N GLN A 49 -6.78 -6.61 -19.51
CA GLN A 49 -7.00 -5.18 -19.72
C GLN A 49 -6.21 -4.41 -18.66
N LEU A 50 -5.31 -3.55 -19.10
CA LEU A 50 -4.36 -2.86 -18.23
C LEU A 50 -4.33 -1.38 -18.61
N THR A 51 -4.47 -0.51 -17.62
CA THR A 51 -4.31 0.94 -17.74
C THR A 51 -3.14 1.38 -16.87
N GLY A 52 -2.11 1.95 -17.50
CA GLY A 52 -0.81 2.25 -16.90
C GLY A 52 0.33 1.50 -17.56
N ASN A 53 1.56 1.89 -17.25
CA ASN A 53 2.75 1.27 -17.84
C ASN A 53 2.99 -0.15 -17.31
N VAL A 54 3.51 -1.02 -18.16
CA VAL A 54 3.96 -2.36 -17.79
C VAL A 54 5.46 -2.42 -18.03
N GLY A 55 6.24 -2.84 -17.02
CA GLY A 55 7.68 -2.84 -17.18
C GLY A 55 8.47 -3.75 -16.26
N THR A 56 9.72 -3.95 -16.66
CA THR A 56 10.75 -4.56 -15.81
C THR A 56 12.08 -3.88 -16.07
N ASN A 57 12.86 -3.66 -15.01
CA ASN A 57 14.20 -3.10 -15.16
C ASN A 57 15.25 -4.16 -15.53
N ASN A 58 15.00 -5.43 -15.21
CA ASN A 58 15.83 -6.56 -15.60
C ASN A 58 14.97 -7.80 -15.87
N GLY A 59 14.84 -8.21 -17.12
CA GLY A 59 14.07 -9.38 -17.51
C GLY A 59 13.24 -9.16 -18.78
N PRO A 60 12.65 -10.24 -19.34
CA PRO A 60 11.81 -10.13 -20.51
C PRO A 60 10.38 -9.69 -20.15
N ILE A 61 9.74 -8.98 -21.08
CA ILE A 61 8.29 -8.72 -21.04
C ILE A 61 7.63 -9.51 -22.17
N THR A 62 6.68 -10.40 -21.84
CA THR A 62 6.16 -11.36 -22.83
C THR A 62 4.64 -11.56 -22.77
N ASN A 63 4.05 -11.85 -23.93
CA ASN A 63 2.67 -12.32 -24.09
C ASN A 63 1.56 -11.35 -23.62
N PHE A 64 1.85 -10.04 -23.63
CA PHE A 64 0.85 -8.99 -23.46
C PHE A 64 0.15 -8.67 -24.79
N GLY A 65 -1.14 -8.37 -24.71
CA GLY A 65 -1.89 -7.73 -25.80
C GLY A 65 -1.72 -6.22 -25.77
N ASN A 66 -2.77 -5.49 -26.17
CA ASN A 66 -2.79 -4.04 -26.04
C ASN A 66 -2.85 -3.63 -24.56
N VAL A 67 -2.01 -2.67 -24.18
CA VAL A 67 -1.99 -2.01 -22.87
C VAL A 67 -2.34 -0.54 -23.11
N ASP A 68 -3.19 0.03 -22.26
CA ASP A 68 -3.46 1.47 -22.22
C ASP A 68 -2.34 2.16 -21.42
N GLY A 69 -1.15 2.18 -22.01
CA GLY A 69 0.10 2.58 -21.39
C GLY A 69 1.31 2.15 -22.22
N LEU A 70 2.51 2.33 -21.66
CA LEU A 70 3.77 1.99 -22.32
C LEU A 70 4.33 0.66 -21.79
N MET A 71 4.89 -0.14 -22.70
CA MET A 71 5.74 -1.28 -22.36
C MET A 71 7.18 -0.79 -22.18
N GLN A 72 7.74 -0.92 -20.97
CA GLN A 72 9.02 -0.32 -20.58
C GLN A 72 9.99 -1.40 -20.09
N GLY A 73 11.02 -1.73 -20.89
CA GLY A 73 12.04 -2.72 -20.53
C GLY A 73 13.44 -2.10 -20.46
N ALA A 74 14.08 -2.16 -19.29
CA ALA A 74 15.45 -1.68 -19.05
C ALA A 74 15.75 -0.26 -19.61
N THR A 75 14.85 0.69 -19.35
CA THR A 75 14.97 2.10 -19.76
C THR A 75 15.41 2.99 -18.59
N SER A 76 15.69 4.28 -18.87
CA SER A 76 15.92 5.25 -17.79
C SER A 76 14.71 5.42 -16.88
N THR A 77 13.50 5.25 -17.41
CA THR A 77 12.25 5.29 -16.63
C THR A 77 12.17 4.10 -15.67
N THR A 78 12.47 2.88 -16.12
CA THR A 78 12.48 1.71 -15.23
C THR A 78 13.59 1.81 -14.18
N ALA A 79 14.75 2.39 -14.53
CA ALA A 79 15.82 2.62 -13.56
C ALA A 79 15.43 3.61 -12.46
N ALA A 80 14.69 4.68 -12.80
CA ALA A 80 14.11 5.59 -11.82
C ALA A 80 13.04 4.89 -10.96
N ALA A 81 12.18 4.07 -11.58
CA ALA A 81 11.13 3.33 -10.88
C ALA A 81 11.71 2.32 -9.86
N VAL A 82 12.88 1.73 -10.12
CA VAL A 82 13.60 0.91 -9.13
C VAL A 82 13.95 1.71 -7.88
N ALA A 83 14.54 2.90 -8.06
CA ALA A 83 14.93 3.75 -6.95
C ALA A 83 13.69 4.20 -6.14
N ASP A 84 12.64 4.65 -6.84
CA ASP A 84 11.41 5.13 -6.20
C ASP A 84 10.65 3.99 -5.50
N LEU A 85 10.56 2.80 -6.11
CA LEU A 85 9.96 1.63 -5.46
C LEU A 85 10.74 1.21 -4.21
N THR A 86 12.07 1.28 -4.23
CA THR A 86 12.90 1.00 -3.06
C THR A 86 12.64 1.98 -1.93
N ILE A 87 12.48 3.27 -2.25
CA ILE A 87 12.11 4.31 -1.28
C ILE A 87 10.72 4.04 -0.71
N ALA A 88 9.74 3.76 -1.55
CA ALA A 88 8.37 3.46 -1.12
C ALA A 88 8.30 2.21 -0.23
N TYR A 89 9.00 1.14 -0.60
CA TYR A 89 9.09 -0.09 0.21
C TYR A 89 9.68 0.20 1.59
N ASN A 90 10.83 0.88 1.66
CA ASN A 90 11.48 1.20 2.93
C ASN A 90 10.63 2.14 3.80
N PHE A 91 9.87 3.05 3.19
CA PHE A 91 8.91 3.90 3.88
C PHE A 91 7.79 3.07 4.53
N LEU A 92 7.22 2.12 3.78
CA LEU A 92 6.18 1.23 4.27
C LEU A 92 6.72 0.28 5.35
N ASP A 93 7.95 -0.20 5.23
CA ASP A 93 8.61 -1.08 6.20
C ASP A 93 8.90 -0.38 7.53
N ALA A 94 9.30 0.89 7.48
CA ALA A 94 9.54 1.71 8.66
C ALA A 94 8.26 2.19 9.36
N ALA A 95 7.08 2.01 8.75
CA ALA A 95 5.81 2.41 9.33
C ALA A 95 5.54 1.60 10.61
N ILE A 96 5.16 2.26 11.71
CA ILE A 96 4.97 1.60 13.01
C ILE A 96 3.52 1.10 13.11
N PRO A 97 3.29 -0.22 13.17
CA PRO A 97 1.94 -0.77 13.24
C PRO A 97 1.27 -0.51 14.60
N THR A 98 -0.04 -0.28 14.54
CA THR A 98 -0.91 -0.14 15.73
C THR A 98 -1.98 -1.23 15.78
N TYR A 99 -2.14 -2.00 14.71
CA TYR A 99 -3.11 -3.10 14.60
C TYR A 99 -2.39 -4.41 14.26
N PHE A 100 -2.78 -5.49 14.93
CA PHE A 100 -2.13 -6.80 14.81
C PHE A 100 -3.17 -7.91 14.60
N PRO A 101 -3.77 -8.01 13.40
CA PRO A 101 -4.79 -9.01 13.12
C PRO A 101 -4.18 -10.42 13.04
N ALA A 102 -5.04 -11.43 13.15
CA ALA A 102 -4.65 -12.80 12.86
C ALA A 102 -4.30 -12.98 11.37
N PRO A 103 -3.53 -14.02 10.99
CA PRO A 103 -3.07 -14.22 9.61
C PRO A 103 -4.18 -14.53 8.59
N LEU A 104 -5.34 -14.99 9.06
CA LEU A 104 -6.54 -15.13 8.24
C LEU A 104 -7.25 -13.78 8.16
N LEU A 105 -7.11 -13.11 7.02
CA LEU A 105 -7.72 -11.82 6.73
C LEU A 105 -9.11 -12.00 6.09
N GLY A 106 -9.94 -10.96 6.17
CA GLY A 106 -11.28 -10.97 5.60
C GLY A 106 -12.31 -11.61 6.53
N ASN A 107 -13.10 -12.57 6.04
CA ASN A 107 -14.20 -13.20 6.77
C ASN A 107 -15.21 -12.20 7.39
N GLY A 108 -15.50 -11.12 6.66
CA GLY A 108 -16.41 -10.06 7.11
C GLY A 108 -15.76 -9.02 8.02
N ALA A 109 -14.43 -9.08 8.22
CA ALA A 109 -13.72 -8.06 8.96
C ALA A 109 -13.86 -6.68 8.32
N VAL A 110 -14.02 -5.67 9.17
CA VAL A 110 -14.04 -4.25 8.79
C VAL A 110 -12.85 -3.57 9.46
N TRP A 111 -11.95 -3.02 8.68
CA TRP A 111 -10.75 -2.33 9.12
C TRP A 111 -10.92 -0.83 8.91
N THR A 112 -10.49 -0.05 9.89
CA THR A 112 -10.48 1.41 9.86
C THR A 112 -9.09 1.91 9.43
N PRO A 113 -8.91 3.20 9.12
CA PRO A 113 -7.62 3.71 8.64
C PRO A 113 -6.52 3.47 9.66
N GLY A 114 -5.34 3.04 9.22
CA GLY A 114 -4.25 2.68 10.12
C GLY A 114 -3.16 1.80 9.51
N ILE A 115 -2.24 1.38 10.38
CA ILE A 115 -1.09 0.53 10.03
C ILE A 115 -1.28 -0.84 10.71
N TYR A 116 -1.44 -1.87 9.88
CA TYR A 116 -1.68 -3.26 10.27
C TYR A 116 -0.42 -4.08 10.03
N SER A 117 -0.08 -4.97 10.96
CA SER A 117 1.04 -5.91 10.80
C SER A 117 0.62 -7.34 11.10
N VAL A 118 0.92 -8.23 10.16
CA VAL A 118 0.84 -9.68 10.31
C VAL A 118 2.25 -10.23 10.23
N ALA A 119 2.77 -10.73 11.34
CA ALA A 119 4.17 -11.15 11.47
C ALA A 119 4.50 -12.52 10.80
N GLN A 120 3.70 -12.93 9.81
CA GLN A 120 3.82 -14.22 9.12
C GLN A 120 3.03 -14.22 7.81
N THR A 121 3.09 -15.34 7.08
CA THR A 121 2.23 -15.61 5.91
C THR A 121 0.75 -15.38 6.24
N ALA A 122 0.08 -14.63 5.36
CA ALA A 122 -1.32 -14.28 5.47
C ALA A 122 -2.13 -14.78 4.28
N THR A 123 -3.40 -15.07 4.54
CA THR A 123 -4.38 -15.45 3.52
C THR A 123 -5.62 -14.57 3.67
N LEU A 124 -6.01 -13.90 2.59
CA LEU A 124 -7.32 -13.27 2.48
C LEU A 124 -8.36 -14.33 2.13
N ASP A 125 -9.43 -14.39 2.92
CA ASP A 125 -10.58 -15.25 2.65
C ASP A 125 -11.88 -14.45 2.73
N ASN A 126 -12.83 -14.74 1.85
CA ASN A 126 -14.08 -13.99 1.71
C ASN A 126 -13.85 -12.47 1.61
N THR A 127 -14.57 -11.66 2.41
CA THR A 127 -14.56 -10.20 2.28
C THR A 127 -13.76 -9.53 3.40
N LEU A 128 -12.85 -8.63 3.04
CA LEU A 128 -12.27 -7.60 3.90
C LEU A 128 -12.85 -6.23 3.50
N THR A 129 -13.41 -5.48 4.43
CA THR A 129 -13.87 -4.11 4.17
C THR A 129 -12.88 -3.11 4.75
N LEU A 130 -12.43 -2.16 3.94
CA LEU A 130 -11.64 -1.00 4.36
C LEU A 130 -12.58 0.21 4.44
N ASP A 131 -12.92 0.61 5.66
CA ASP A 131 -13.87 1.67 5.95
C ASP A 131 -13.12 2.96 6.32
N ALA A 132 -13.22 3.98 5.45
CA ALA A 132 -12.56 5.25 5.67
C ALA A 132 -13.26 6.17 6.69
N GLN A 133 -14.41 5.75 7.23
CA GLN A 133 -15.18 6.49 8.23
C GLN A 133 -15.53 7.93 7.78
N GLY A 134 -15.77 8.13 6.49
CA GLY A 134 -16.08 9.43 5.88
C GLY A 134 -14.85 10.28 5.55
N ASN A 135 -13.64 9.81 5.81
CA ASN A 135 -12.40 10.53 5.49
C ASN A 135 -11.81 10.08 4.15
N GLY A 136 -11.99 10.86 3.09
CA GLY A 136 -11.43 10.56 1.76
C GLY A 136 -9.89 10.42 1.73
N ASN A 137 -9.18 11.00 2.71
CA ASN A 137 -7.72 10.91 2.81
C ASN A 137 -7.26 9.78 3.74
N ALA A 138 -8.17 8.88 4.14
CA ALA A 138 -7.85 7.72 4.95
C ALA A 138 -6.79 6.84 4.28
N ILE A 139 -5.73 6.51 5.02
CA ILE A 139 -4.65 5.62 4.58
C ILE A 139 -4.74 4.28 5.31
N PHE A 140 -4.49 3.21 4.56
CA PHE A 140 -4.35 1.84 5.07
C PHE A 140 -2.98 1.31 4.66
N ILE A 141 -2.15 0.96 5.64
CA ILE A 141 -0.88 0.25 5.41
C ILE A 141 -1.04 -1.15 6.00
N ILE A 142 -0.80 -2.18 5.19
CA ILE A 142 -0.86 -3.58 5.60
C ILE A 142 0.51 -4.20 5.36
N GLN A 143 1.23 -4.47 6.45
CA GLN A 143 2.53 -5.13 6.46
C GLN A 143 2.33 -6.63 6.68
N ILE A 144 2.76 -7.45 5.73
CA ILE A 144 2.76 -8.91 5.81
C ILE A 144 4.21 -9.39 5.83
N GLU A 145 4.68 -9.87 6.99
CA GLU A 145 6.03 -10.42 7.14
C GLU A 145 6.10 -11.88 6.67
N GLY A 146 5.66 -12.12 5.43
CA GLY A 146 5.58 -13.44 4.82
C GLY A 146 4.88 -13.42 3.46
N ALA A 147 4.48 -14.60 2.99
CA ALA A 147 3.73 -14.67 1.74
C ALA A 147 2.30 -14.16 1.94
N PHE A 148 1.76 -13.47 0.93
CA PHE A 148 0.35 -13.11 0.86
C PHE A 148 -0.36 -13.97 -0.19
N SER A 149 -1.57 -14.44 0.14
CA SER A 149 -2.41 -15.25 -0.74
C SER A 149 -3.87 -14.88 -0.57
N SER A 150 -4.73 -15.28 -1.52
CA SER A 150 -6.17 -15.14 -1.40
C SER A 150 -6.89 -16.40 -1.84
N THR A 151 -8.03 -16.71 -1.22
CA THR A 151 -8.93 -17.77 -1.70
C THR A 151 -9.75 -17.28 -2.91
N SER A 152 -10.33 -18.23 -3.66
CA SER A 152 -11.21 -17.91 -4.77
C SER A 152 -12.43 -17.12 -4.30
N GLY A 153 -12.76 -16.02 -4.99
CA GLY A 153 -13.90 -15.16 -4.64
C GLY A 153 -13.64 -14.18 -3.48
N SER A 154 -12.41 -14.11 -2.98
CA SER A 154 -12.02 -13.09 -2.02
C SER A 154 -12.21 -11.67 -2.56
N GLN A 155 -12.64 -10.75 -1.71
CA GLN A 155 -12.94 -9.36 -2.05
C GLN A 155 -12.36 -8.38 -1.03
N ILE A 156 -11.85 -7.25 -1.52
CA ILE A 156 -11.54 -6.07 -0.72
C ILE A 156 -12.56 -5.00 -1.09
N ILE A 157 -13.41 -4.60 -0.15
CA ILE A 157 -14.43 -3.57 -0.35
C ILE A 157 -13.92 -2.25 0.23
N LEU A 158 -13.95 -1.19 -0.58
CA LEU A 158 -13.67 0.16 -0.12
C LEU A 158 -14.99 0.84 0.26
N ALA A 159 -15.13 1.22 1.53
CA ALA A 159 -16.36 1.79 2.08
C ALA A 159 -16.13 3.23 2.60
N ASN A 160 -17.23 4.00 2.61
CA ASN A 160 -17.33 5.31 3.25
C ASN A 160 -16.19 6.28 2.91
N GLY A 161 -15.79 6.33 1.63
CA GLY A 161 -14.77 7.25 1.13
C GLY A 161 -13.36 6.67 1.02
N ALA A 162 -13.16 5.38 1.30
CA ALA A 162 -11.87 4.73 1.09
C ALA A 162 -11.49 4.75 -0.41
N GLN A 163 -10.22 5.04 -0.71
CA GLN A 163 -9.70 5.14 -2.07
C GLN A 163 -8.59 4.12 -2.27
N ALA A 164 -8.58 3.44 -3.43
CA ALA A 164 -7.58 2.41 -3.73
C ALA A 164 -6.14 2.95 -3.72
N CYS A 165 -5.94 4.19 -4.16
CA CYS A 165 -4.64 4.87 -4.14
C CYS A 165 -4.09 5.14 -2.73
N ASN A 166 -4.88 4.91 -1.69
CA ASN A 166 -4.51 5.08 -0.29
C ASN A 166 -4.36 3.74 0.47
N VAL A 167 -4.34 2.61 -0.24
CA VAL A 167 -4.20 1.27 0.35
C VAL A 167 -2.88 0.68 -0.11
N PHE A 168 -2.01 0.36 0.85
CA PHE A 168 -0.65 -0.12 0.58
C PHE A 168 -0.43 -1.48 1.24
N TRP A 169 0.09 -2.41 0.45
CA TRP A 169 0.48 -3.75 0.91
C TRP A 169 2.00 -3.85 0.81
N LYS A 170 2.66 -4.21 1.91
CA LYS A 170 4.10 -4.44 2.00
C LYS A 170 4.38 -5.86 2.43
#